data_AF-A0A0L6X3K5-F1
#
_entry.id   AF-A0A0L6X3K5-F1
#
_cell.length_a   1.000
_cell.length_b   1.000
_cell.length_c   1.000
_cell.angle_alpha   90.00
_cell.angle_beta   90.00
_cell.angle_gamma   90.00
#
_symmetry.space_group_name_H-M   'P 1'
#
loop_
_entity.id
_entity.type
_entity.pdbx_description
1 polymer ?
#
loop_
_entity_poly.entity_id
_entity_poly.type
_entity_poly.pdbx_seq_one_letter_code
_entity_poly.pdbx_strand_id
1 'polypeptide(L)'
;GGQLKWISHLHPYYTPLHYTIMFPTGEPGFHTNIRSHFGPENQQRAPKVTQTAYYAYRLQKRTLEVNAALLWSGRLFQQYVVDAWASSEQNKLNWVQHNQKKIRAEVYQGVVDAAAGDEAVTPQSHHVILPSSHTGSE
;
A
#
# COMPACT_ATOMS: atom_id res chain seq x y z
N GLY A 1 -33.43 3.95 5.37
CA GLY A 1 -32.56 2.75 5.32
C GLY A 1 -31.22 3.15 4.75
N GLY A 2 -30.11 2.77 5.38
CA GLY A 2 -28.76 3.13 4.92
C GLY A 2 -28.27 2.21 3.79
N GLN A 3 -27.76 2.80 2.71
CA GLN A 3 -27.11 2.05 1.63
C GLN A 3 -25.74 1.53 2.07
N LEU A 4 -25.34 0.37 1.54
CA LEU A 4 -24.00 -0.20 1.73
C LEU A 4 -22.96 0.78 1.19
N LYS A 5 -22.00 1.17 2.04
CA LYS A 5 -20.87 2.03 1.67
C LYS A 5 -19.59 1.22 1.68
N TRP A 6 -18.86 1.26 0.58
CA TRP A 6 -17.52 0.69 0.48
C TRP A 6 -16.51 1.62 1.12
N ILE A 7 -15.71 1.10 2.05
CA ILE A 7 -14.63 1.83 2.70
C ILE A 7 -13.31 1.41 2.04
N SER A 8 -12.59 2.38 1.49
CA SER A 8 -11.27 2.13 0.91
C SER A 8 -10.24 1.82 1.99
N HIS A 9 -9.25 0.98 1.66
CA HIS A 9 -8.08 0.70 2.51
C HIS A 9 -7.24 1.96 2.85
N LEU A 10 -7.47 3.07 2.13
CA LEU A 10 -6.83 4.37 2.37
C LEU A 10 -7.64 5.27 3.33
N HIS A 11 -8.79 4.80 3.80
CA HIS A 11 -9.64 5.55 4.70
C HIS A 11 -9.10 5.48 6.14
N PRO A 12 -9.06 6.59 6.89
CA PRO A 12 -8.49 6.62 8.25
C PRO A 12 -9.18 5.63 9.21
N TYR A 13 -10.46 5.34 9.02
CA TYR A 13 -11.19 4.38 9.85
C TYR A 13 -11.13 2.93 9.36
N TYR A 14 -10.50 2.62 8.23
CA TYR A 14 -10.44 1.25 7.71
C TYR A 14 -9.82 0.27 8.72
N THR A 15 -8.63 0.60 9.20
CA THR A 15 -7.88 -0.24 10.14
C THR A 15 -8.50 -0.26 11.55
N PRO A 16 -8.86 0.90 12.15
CA PRO A 16 -9.46 0.90 13.49
C PRO A 16 -10.82 0.21 13.57
N LEU A 17 -11.63 0.24 12.50
CA LEU A 17 -12.92 -0.48 12.46
C LEU A 17 -12.72 -1.99 12.38
N HIS A 18 -11.66 -2.46 11.72
CA HIS A 18 -11.35 -3.89 11.64
C HIS A 18 -10.68 -4.42 12.92
N TYR A 19 -9.88 -3.59 13.59
CA TYR A 19 -9.06 -3.96 14.74
C TYR A 19 -9.43 -3.18 16.01
N THR A 20 -10.72 -3.08 16.33
CA THR A 20 -11.24 -2.23 17.41
C THR A 20 -10.55 -2.44 18.77
N ILE A 21 -10.20 -3.68 19.12
CA ILE A 21 -9.50 -3.97 20.39
C ILE A 21 -8.06 -3.44 20.45
N MET A 22 -7.42 -3.22 19.30
CA MET A 22 -6.09 -2.61 19.22
C MET A 22 -6.14 -1.07 19.23
N PHE A 23 -7.29 -0.50 18.90
CA PHE A 23 -7.51 0.95 18.82
C PHE A 23 -8.63 1.39 19.79
N PRO A 24 -8.51 1.12 21.11
CA PRO A 24 -9.56 1.43 22.08
C PRO A 24 -9.85 2.95 22.18
N THR A 25 -8.86 3.79 21.85
CA THR A 25 -8.97 5.25 21.83
C THR A 25 -9.61 5.79 20.55
N GLY A 26 -9.87 4.94 19.54
CA GLY A 26 -10.44 5.37 18.26
C GLY A 26 -9.50 6.20 17.39
N GLU A 27 -8.18 6.09 17.62
CA GLU A 27 -7.18 6.80 16.83
C GLU A 27 -7.30 6.46 15.32
N PRO A 28 -7.14 7.45 14.44
CA PRO A 28 -7.18 7.20 13.01
C PRO A 28 -6.00 6.32 12.57
N GLY A 29 -6.30 5.36 11.70
CA GLY A 29 -5.32 4.55 10.97
C GLY A 29 -4.63 5.34 9.87
N PHE A 30 -4.01 4.62 8.93
CA PHE A 30 -3.34 5.24 7.80
C PHE A 30 -4.33 6.01 6.90
N HIS A 31 -3.92 7.20 6.44
CA HIS A 31 -4.56 7.91 5.34
C HIS A 31 -3.55 8.78 4.58
N THR A 32 -3.85 9.14 3.33
CA THR A 32 -2.92 9.80 2.40
C THR A 32 -2.64 11.28 2.70
N ASN A 33 -3.23 11.85 3.75
CA ASN A 33 -3.06 13.26 4.13
C ASN A 33 -2.14 13.46 5.34
N ILE A 34 -1.52 12.39 5.85
CA ILE A 34 -0.52 12.46 6.91
C ILE A 34 0.72 13.18 6.37
N ARG A 35 1.07 14.32 6.98
CA ARG A 35 2.26 15.11 6.61
C ARG A 35 3.53 14.49 7.19
N SER A 36 4.60 14.47 6.42
CA SER A 36 5.91 14.07 6.94
C SER A 36 6.52 15.23 7.72
N HIS A 37 7.11 14.92 8.88
CA HIS A 37 7.92 15.87 9.64
C HIS A 37 9.30 16.06 9.01
N PHE A 38 9.93 17.19 9.30
CA PHE A 38 11.33 17.47 8.97
C PHE A 38 12.25 16.59 9.84
N GLY A 39 13.28 16.03 9.21
CA GLY A 39 14.33 15.31 9.92
C GLY A 39 15.27 16.25 10.70
N PRO A 40 16.25 15.68 11.43
CA PRO A 40 17.19 16.44 12.27
C PRO A 40 18.02 17.49 11.50
N GLU A 41 18.21 17.32 10.19
CA GLU A 41 18.93 18.27 9.32
C GLU A 41 17.98 19.18 8.51
N ASN A 42 16.73 19.37 8.97
CA ASN A 42 15.69 20.08 8.23
C ASN A 42 15.38 19.48 6.84
N GLN A 43 15.78 18.23 6.61
CA GLN A 43 15.51 17.50 5.37
C GLN A 43 14.12 16.87 5.43
N GLN A 44 13.32 17.11 4.40
CA GLN A 44 12.03 16.45 4.20
C GLN A 44 12.16 15.46 3.04
N ARG A 45 12.09 14.15 3.33
CA ARG A 45 12.18 13.11 2.30
C ARG A 45 11.01 13.14 1.31
N ALA A 46 9.81 13.43 1.82
CA ALA A 46 8.59 13.57 1.04
C ALA A 46 7.59 14.47 1.79
N PRO A 47 6.68 15.18 1.11
CA PRO A 47 5.69 16.04 1.78
C PRO A 47 4.67 15.24 2.61
N LYS A 48 4.41 13.99 2.22
CA LYS A 48 3.42 13.09 2.82
C LYS A 48 4.09 11.78 3.25
N VAL A 49 3.58 11.19 4.32
CA VAL A 49 4.06 9.90 4.82
C VAL A 49 3.55 8.79 3.91
N THR A 50 4.44 7.92 3.44
CA THR A 50 4.05 6.73 2.67
C THR A 50 3.40 5.69 3.58
N GLN A 51 2.53 4.85 3.02
CA GLN A 51 1.86 3.79 3.80
C GLN A 51 2.85 2.84 4.46
N THR A 52 3.92 2.48 3.74
CA THR A 52 5.02 1.67 4.26
C THR A 52 5.74 2.34 5.43
N ALA A 53 6.03 3.64 5.34
CA ALA A 53 6.68 4.39 6.41
C ALA A 53 5.76 4.52 7.65
N TYR A 54 4.46 4.71 7.44
CA TYR A 54 3.47 4.74 8.52
C TYR A 54 3.44 3.42 9.29
N TYR A 55 3.33 2.28 8.59
CA TYR A 55 3.29 0.98 9.25
C TYR A 55 4.64 0.62 9.88
N ALA A 56 5.77 0.93 9.23
CA ALA A 56 7.09 0.75 9.84
C ALA A 56 7.23 1.55 11.15
N TYR A 57 6.74 2.79 11.18
CA TYR A 57 6.73 3.63 12.38
C TYR A 57 5.84 3.05 13.49
N ARG A 58 4.65 2.55 13.16
CA ARG A 58 3.70 1.94 14.11
C ARG A 58 4.22 0.60 14.67
N LEU A 59 4.89 -0.20 13.85
CA LEU A 59 5.44 -1.51 14.25
C LEU A 59 6.74 -1.40 15.07
N GLN A 60 7.39 -0.24 15.06
CA GLN A 60 8.61 -0.03 15.84
C GLN A 60 8.32 -0.11 17.35
N LYS A 61 9.00 -1.04 18.04
CA LYS A 61 8.95 -1.14 19.51
C LYS A 61 9.53 0.14 20.13
N ARG A 62 8.72 0.80 20.96
CA ARG A 62 9.10 2.01 21.71
C ARG A 62 8.59 1.90 23.14
N THR A 63 9.19 2.65 24.05
CA THR A 63 8.81 2.70 25.47
C THR A 63 7.45 3.38 25.72
N LEU A 64 6.80 3.93 24.71
CA LEU A 64 5.47 4.53 24.81
C LEU A 64 4.39 3.44 24.93
N GLU A 65 3.57 3.54 25.97
CA GLU A 65 2.45 2.61 26.26
C GLU A 65 1.47 2.46 25.10
N VAL A 66 1.32 3.50 24.27
CA VAL A 66 0.38 3.55 23.14
C VAL A 66 0.65 2.48 22.08
N ASN A 67 1.91 2.04 21.91
CA ASN A 67 2.26 0.96 20.99
C ASN A 67 2.26 -0.43 21.65
N ALA A 68 2.22 -0.51 22.98
CA ALA A 68 2.28 -1.78 23.69
C ALA A 68 1.04 -2.63 23.41
N ALA A 69 -0.15 -2.03 23.40
CA ALA A 69 -1.41 -2.71 23.09
C ALA A 69 -1.40 -3.35 21.68
N LEU A 70 -0.88 -2.63 20.69
CA LEU A 70 -0.72 -3.12 19.32
C LEU A 70 0.22 -4.34 19.28
N LEU A 71 1.41 -4.20 19.87
CA LEU A 71 2.48 -5.21 19.81
C LEU A 71 2.21 -6.45 20.67
N TRP A 72 1.37 -6.35 21.70
CA TRP A 72 1.05 -7.47 22.61
C TRP A 72 -0.20 -8.25 22.22
N SER A 73 -0.90 -7.84 21.15
CA SER A 73 -2.15 -8.48 20.70
C SER A 73 -1.98 -9.88 20.06
N GLY A 74 -0.76 -10.43 20.04
CA GLY A 74 -0.49 -11.84 19.72
C GLY A 74 -0.89 -12.23 18.29
N ARG A 75 -1.85 -13.15 18.13
CA ARG A 75 -2.34 -13.58 16.81
C ARG A 75 -2.96 -12.43 16.01
N LEU A 76 -3.65 -11.52 16.69
CA LEU A 76 -4.28 -10.40 16.02
C LEU A 76 -3.22 -9.43 15.46
N PHE A 77 -2.09 -9.27 16.17
CA PHE A 77 -0.93 -8.53 15.67
C PHE A 77 -0.39 -9.12 14.36
N GLN A 78 -0.29 -10.45 14.26
CA GLN A 78 0.18 -11.11 13.04
C GLN A 78 -0.75 -10.81 11.85
N GLN A 79 -2.06 -10.89 12.08
CA GLN A 79 -3.06 -10.53 11.06
C GLN A 79 -2.92 -9.07 10.63
N TYR A 80 -2.77 -8.16 11.60
CA TYR A 80 -2.56 -6.74 11.33
C TYR A 80 -1.30 -6.48 10.47
N VAL A 81 -0.20 -7.18 10.74
CA VAL A 81 1.04 -7.05 9.96
C VAL A 81 0.84 -7.52 8.51
N VAL A 82 0.16 -8.66 8.32
CA VAL A 82 -0.16 -9.19 6.98
C VAL A 82 -1.06 -8.22 6.21
N ASP A 83 -2.11 -7.71 6.84
CA ASP A 83 -3.04 -6.75 6.22
C ASP A 83 -2.36 -5.41 5.90
N ALA A 84 -1.48 -4.94 6.78
CA ALA A 84 -0.68 -3.73 6.56
C ALA A 84 0.24 -3.89 5.34
N TRP A 85 0.88 -5.05 5.19
CA TRP A 85 1.69 -5.37 4.02
C TRP A 85 0.84 -5.45 2.76
N ALA A 86 -0.25 -6.20 2.77
CA ALA A 86 -1.17 -6.34 1.63
C ALA A 86 -1.74 -4.99 1.19
N SER A 87 -2.15 -4.13 2.14
CA SER A 87 -2.63 -2.78 1.85
C SER A 87 -1.55 -1.90 1.22
N SER A 88 -0.31 -2.00 1.72
CA SER A 88 0.82 -1.26 1.18
C SER A 88 1.18 -1.73 -0.24
N GLU A 89 1.12 -3.03 -0.48
CA GLU A 89 1.40 -3.62 -1.79
C GLU A 89 0.31 -3.29 -2.81
N GLN A 90 -0.96 -3.38 -2.41
CA GLN A 90 -2.09 -2.95 -3.23
C GLN A 90 -1.95 -1.48 -3.66
N ASN A 91 -1.49 -0.61 -2.76
CA ASN A 91 -1.27 0.80 -3.07
C ASN A 91 -0.15 0.99 -4.12
N LYS A 92 0.94 0.23 -4.04
CA LYS A 92 1.99 0.22 -5.07
C LYS A 92 1.47 -0.31 -6.40
N LEU A 93 0.73 -1.42 -6.40
CA LEU A 93 0.15 -2.02 -7.60
C LEU A 93 -0.84 -1.05 -8.27
N ASN A 94 -1.69 -0.39 -7.49
CA ASN A 94 -2.57 0.67 -7.99
C ASN A 94 -1.75 1.79 -8.65
N TRP A 95 -0.63 2.20 -8.05
CA TRP A 95 0.24 3.19 -8.69
C TRP A 95 0.80 2.68 -10.02
N VAL A 96 1.29 1.44 -10.09
CA VAL A 96 1.80 0.82 -11.33
C VAL A 96 0.72 0.76 -12.40
N GLN A 97 -0.51 0.36 -12.05
CA GLN A 97 -1.65 0.29 -12.95
C GLN A 97 -1.99 1.66 -13.57
N HIS A 98 -1.93 2.74 -12.78
CA HIS A 98 -2.29 4.08 -13.27
C HIS A 98 -1.12 4.84 -13.91
N ASN A 99 0.12 4.37 -13.72
CA ASN A 99 1.34 5.05 -14.22
C ASN A 99 2.06 4.23 -15.30
N GLN A 100 1.34 3.37 -16.04
CA GLN A 100 1.88 2.53 -17.12
C GLN A 100 2.69 3.32 -18.17
N LYS A 101 2.24 4.52 -18.54
CA LYS A 101 2.98 5.41 -19.45
C LYS A 101 4.33 5.87 -18.89
N LYS A 102 4.38 6.16 -17.59
CA LYS A 102 5.60 6.62 -16.91
C LYS A 102 6.65 5.53 -16.79
N ILE A 103 6.21 4.27 -16.63
CA ILE A 103 7.10 3.10 -16.61
C ILE A 103 7.45 2.59 -18.01
N ARG A 104 7.03 3.31 -19.08
CA ARG A 104 7.25 2.94 -20.48
C ARG A 104 6.77 1.52 -20.84
N ALA A 105 5.63 1.13 -20.27
CA ALA A 105 5.01 -0.17 -20.53
C ALA A 105 4.85 -0.47 -22.03
N GLU A 106 4.55 0.55 -22.83
CA GLU A 106 4.40 0.45 -24.30
C GLU A 106 5.64 -0.12 -25.02
N VAL A 107 6.85 0.18 -24.53
CA VAL A 107 8.11 -0.35 -25.10
C VAL A 107 8.23 -1.85 -24.82
N TYR A 108 7.84 -2.29 -23.62
CA TYR A 108 7.88 -3.69 -23.25
C TYR A 108 6.82 -4.50 -24.00
N GLN A 109 5.62 -3.95 -24.16
CA GLN A 109 4.57 -4.58 -24.98
C GLN A 109 5.06 -4.76 -26.42
N GLY A 110 5.63 -3.73 -27.05
CA GLY A 110 6.14 -3.81 -28.41
C GLY A 110 7.28 -4.83 -28.61
N VAL A 111 8.15 -5.02 -27.61
CA VAL A 111 9.20 -6.06 -27.64
C VAL A 111 8.62 -7.45 -27.47
N VAL A 112 7.65 -7.64 -26.57
CA VAL A 112 6.95 -8.93 -26.38
C VAL A 112 6.17 -9.31 -27.64
N ASP A 113 5.44 -8.36 -28.23
CA ASP A 113 4.69 -8.58 -29.47
C ASP A 113 5.64 -8.89 -30.64
N ALA A 114 6.79 -8.22 -30.72
CA ALA A 114 7.81 -8.52 -31.74
C ALA A 114 8.49 -9.89 -31.54
N ALA A 115 8.58 -10.37 -30.30
CA ALA A 115 9.15 -11.67 -29.98
C ALA A 115 8.14 -12.84 -30.14
N ALA A 116 6.84 -12.58 -30.02
CA ALA A 116 5.78 -13.59 -30.07
C ALA A 116 5.45 -14.08 -31.50
N GLY A 117 5.90 -13.37 -32.55
CA GLY A 117 5.52 -13.70 -33.93
C GLY A 117 4.04 -13.43 -34.21
N ASP A 118 3.66 -13.53 -35.48
CA ASP A 118 2.39 -13.04 -36.08
C ASP A 118 1.12 -13.79 -35.66
N GLU A 119 1.02 -14.24 -34.40
CA GLU A 119 -0.25 -14.71 -33.82
C GLU A 119 -1.04 -13.50 -33.33
N ALA A 120 -2.20 -13.27 -33.95
CA ALA A 120 -3.07 -12.13 -33.71
C ALA A 120 -3.45 -11.99 -32.23
N VAL A 121 -2.73 -11.14 -31.50
CA VAL A 121 -3.05 -10.75 -30.13
C VAL A 121 -4.34 -9.94 -30.16
N THR A 122 -5.44 -10.52 -29.72
CA THR A 122 -6.72 -9.83 -29.58
C THR A 122 -6.60 -8.68 -28.57
N PRO A 123 -6.98 -7.43 -28.91
CA PRO A 123 -6.70 -6.23 -28.11
C PRO A 123 -7.61 -6.05 -26.88
N GLN A 124 -8.28 -7.11 -26.41
CA GLN A 124 -9.34 -7.02 -25.41
C GLN A 124 -8.88 -7.25 -23.96
N SER A 125 -7.62 -7.59 -23.73
CA SER A 125 -7.03 -7.65 -22.39
C SER A 125 -6.22 -6.39 -22.12
N HIS A 126 -6.67 -5.56 -21.17
CA HIS A 126 -5.84 -4.51 -20.62
C HIS A 126 -4.70 -5.15 -19.80
N HIS A 127 -3.60 -5.49 -20.45
CA HIS A 127 -2.40 -5.99 -19.79
C HIS A 127 -1.73 -4.87 -19.00
N VAL A 128 -1.65 -5.04 -17.68
CA VAL A 128 -0.86 -4.16 -16.81
C VAL A 128 0.53 -4.74 -16.74
N ILE A 129 1.52 -4.03 -17.27
CA ILE A 129 2.91 -4.48 -17.24
C ILE A 129 3.48 -4.13 -15.86
N LEU A 130 3.99 -5.15 -15.17
CA LEU A 130 4.72 -4.97 -13.92
C LEU A 130 6.19 -4.69 -14.23
N PRO A 131 6.86 -3.79 -13.48
CA PRO A 131 8.30 -3.62 -13.58
C PRO A 131 9.04 -4.92 -13.24
N SER A 132 10.21 -5.14 -13.84
CA SER A 132 11.09 -6.28 -13.55
C SER A 132 11.64 -6.31 -12.12
N SER A 133 11.42 -5.25 -11.34
CA SER A 133 11.75 -5.19 -9.92
C SER A 133 10.65 -5.75 -9.01
N HIS A 134 9.51 -6.16 -9.57
CA HIS A 134 8.43 -6.76 -8.81
C HIS A 134 8.73 -8.24 -8.53
N THR A 135 8.53 -8.68 -7.29
CA THR A 135 8.68 -10.09 -6.90
C THR A 135 7.76 -10.99 -7.73
N GLY A 136 8.34 -11.99 -8.41
CA GLY A 136 7.60 -12.91 -9.29
C GLY A 136 7.55 -12.49 -10.76
N SER A 137 8.42 -11.56 -11.18
CA SER A 137 8.58 -11.15 -12.59
C SER A 137 9.60 -11.98 -13.39
N GLU A 138 10.09 -13.09 -12.84
CA GLU A 138 10.93 -14.08 -13.55
C GLU A 138 10.11 -15.27 -14.03
#